data_AF-A0A401GJ32-F1
#
_entry.id   AF-A0A401GJ32-F1
#
_cell.length_a   1.000
_cell.length_b   1.000
_cell.length_c   1.000
_cell.angle_alpha   90.00
_cell.angle_beta   90.00
_cell.angle_gamma   90.00
#
_symmetry.space_group_name_H-M   'P 1'
#
loop_
_entity.id
_entity.type
_entity.pdbx_description
1 polymer ?
#
loop_
_entity_poly.entity_id
_entity_poly.type
_entity_poly.pdbx_seq_one_letter_code
_entity_poly.pdbx_strand_id
1 'polypeptide(L)'
;MSNTDFTHGSLYLAGFAQARAPHVGLIIPTSDVLGTLVHIRVDRETSDVWTYQCRAQRISGDMFMSSLLKLREASAGAISVEQLQETAASVSAPRNDDFGECLPWSLRVLQKLHDMGLLNVMDIDGLGREFEEFAAGNQAYARRDRFPNIAVSHFCQYNNPPMVTADRLCHCQSELSSAQGSRQANRPTVTETVRQISCVRR
;
A
#
# COMPACT_ATOMS: atom_id res chain seq x y z
N MET A 1 -21.45 -16.10 15.63
CA MET A 1 -19.98 -16.22 15.77
C MET A 1 -19.44 -14.82 15.63
N SER A 2 -18.88 -14.26 16.70
CA SER A 2 -18.26 -12.94 16.68
C SER A 2 -17.07 -12.97 15.73
N ASN A 3 -17.10 -12.12 14.70
CA ASN A 3 -16.09 -12.02 13.66
C ASN A 3 -14.90 -11.21 14.20
N THR A 4 -14.22 -11.75 15.24
CA THR A 4 -13.20 -11.02 16.03
C THR A 4 -11.99 -10.60 15.21
N ASP A 5 -11.84 -11.15 14.01
CA ASP A 5 -10.71 -10.89 13.13
C ASP A 5 -11.06 -9.88 12.03
N PHE A 6 -12.28 -9.34 11.97
CA PHE A 6 -12.57 -8.20 11.08
C PHE A 6 -12.21 -6.88 11.74
N THR A 7 -11.39 -6.10 11.05
CA THR A 7 -10.94 -4.79 11.52
C THR A 7 -11.00 -3.78 10.37
N HIS A 8 -11.68 -2.64 10.61
CA HIS A 8 -11.74 -1.52 9.67
C HIS A 8 -10.34 -0.89 9.48
N GLY A 9 -10.10 -0.31 8.31
CA GLY A 9 -8.81 0.28 7.95
C GLY A 9 -7.69 -0.73 7.69
N SER A 10 -7.94 -2.02 7.88
CA SER A 10 -6.97 -3.08 7.60
C SER A 10 -7.01 -3.47 6.11
N LEU A 11 -5.91 -3.99 5.59
CA LEU A 11 -5.82 -4.42 4.18
C LEU A 11 -6.17 -5.90 4.06
N TYR A 12 -7.05 -6.23 3.12
CA TYR A 12 -7.46 -7.60 2.83
C TYR A 12 -7.35 -7.93 1.33
N LEU A 13 -7.03 -9.19 1.03
CA LEU A 13 -7.41 -9.81 -0.25
C LEU A 13 -8.88 -10.22 -0.15
N ALA A 14 -9.71 -9.73 -1.09
CA ALA A 14 -11.12 -10.04 -1.18
C ALA A 14 -11.38 -11.03 -2.32
N GLY A 15 -11.97 -12.18 -1.98
CA GLY A 15 -12.35 -13.22 -2.93
C GLY A 15 -13.84 -13.18 -3.26
N PHE A 16 -14.15 -13.21 -4.54
CA PHE A 16 -15.51 -13.22 -5.06
C PHE A 16 -15.80 -14.54 -5.75
N ALA A 17 -16.92 -15.18 -5.39
CA ALA A 17 -17.46 -16.35 -6.06
C ALA A 17 -18.14 -15.92 -7.37
N GLN A 18 -17.31 -15.51 -8.34
CA GLN A 18 -17.73 -15.19 -9.70
C GLN A 18 -16.91 -16.05 -10.66
N ALA A 19 -17.58 -16.64 -11.66
CA ALA A 19 -16.95 -17.40 -12.74
C ALA A 19 -16.12 -18.64 -12.31
N ARG A 20 -15.23 -19.10 -13.21
CA ARG A 20 -14.48 -20.37 -13.13
C ARG A 20 -13.20 -20.30 -12.29
N ALA A 21 -12.74 -19.10 -11.94
CA ALA A 21 -11.56 -18.84 -11.13
C ALA A 21 -11.90 -17.79 -10.06
N PRO A 22 -11.26 -17.80 -8.89
CA PRO A 22 -11.52 -16.80 -7.87
C PRO A 22 -11.25 -15.41 -8.44
N HIS A 23 -12.28 -14.57 -8.47
CA HIS A 23 -12.13 -13.17 -8.80
C HIS A 23 -11.62 -12.46 -7.55
N VAL A 24 -10.57 -11.64 -7.66
CA VAL A 24 -9.79 -11.17 -6.49
C VAL A 24 -9.49 -9.70 -6.60
N GLY A 25 -9.70 -8.95 -5.52
CA GLY A 25 -9.19 -7.57 -5.41
C GLY A 25 -8.64 -7.27 -4.03
N LEU A 26 -8.11 -6.07 -3.86
CA LEU A 26 -7.61 -5.59 -2.57
C LEU A 26 -8.61 -4.58 -2.00
N ILE A 27 -8.99 -4.77 -0.73
CA ILE A 27 -9.98 -3.93 -0.07
C ILE A 27 -9.47 -3.38 1.26
N ILE A 28 -9.79 -2.10 1.51
CA ILE A 28 -9.72 -1.48 2.83
C ILE A 28 -11.14 -1.17 3.29
N PRO A 29 -11.69 -1.92 4.26
CA PRO A 29 -13.01 -1.67 4.82
C PRO A 29 -13.06 -0.36 5.60
N THR A 30 -14.11 0.44 5.37
CA THR A 30 -14.43 1.62 6.19
C THR A 30 -15.54 1.32 7.21
N SER A 31 -16.26 0.22 7.02
CA SER A 31 -17.26 -0.33 7.94
C SER A 31 -17.49 -1.82 7.66
N ASP A 32 -18.38 -2.47 8.39
CA ASP A 32 -18.82 -3.85 8.12
C ASP A 32 -19.62 -3.96 6.80
N VAL A 33 -20.11 -2.84 6.27
CA VAL A 33 -20.98 -2.84 5.08
C VAL A 33 -20.22 -2.41 3.84
N LEU A 34 -19.15 -1.62 3.98
CA LEU A 34 -18.51 -0.94 2.87
C LEU A 34 -16.99 -0.88 3.04
N GLY A 35 -16.29 -0.90 1.91
CA GLY A 35 -14.88 -0.57 1.80
C GLY A 35 -14.52 0.00 0.44
N THR A 36 -13.27 0.40 0.29
CA THR A 36 -12.71 0.79 -1.01
C THR A 36 -11.96 -0.40 -1.59
N LEU A 37 -12.39 -0.86 -2.77
CA LEU A 37 -11.81 -1.96 -3.51
C LEU A 37 -10.98 -1.43 -4.68
N VAL A 38 -9.74 -1.89 -4.80
CA VAL A 38 -8.92 -1.78 -6.02
C VAL A 38 -8.79 -3.14 -6.68
N HIS A 39 -8.94 -3.18 -7.99
CA HIS A 39 -9.04 -4.42 -8.76
C HIS A 39 -8.81 -4.14 -10.26
N ILE A 40 -8.67 -5.17 -11.08
CA ILE A 40 -8.67 -5.07 -12.55
C ILE A 40 -9.90 -5.73 -13.16
N ARG A 41 -10.56 -5.11 -14.13
CA ARG A 41 -11.69 -5.74 -14.84
C ARG A 41 -11.50 -5.66 -16.34
N VAL A 42 -12.02 -6.63 -17.07
CA VAL A 42 -12.31 -6.44 -18.49
C VAL A 42 -13.63 -5.68 -18.57
N ASP A 43 -13.60 -4.49 -19.15
CA ASP A 43 -14.81 -3.71 -19.40
C ASP A 43 -15.14 -3.74 -20.89
N ARG A 44 -15.89 -4.76 -21.34
CA ARG A 44 -16.13 -5.00 -22.78
C ARG A 44 -16.87 -3.87 -23.51
N GLU A 45 -17.40 -2.89 -22.78
CA GLU A 45 -17.99 -1.69 -23.38
C GLU A 45 -16.93 -0.62 -23.72
N THR A 46 -15.81 -0.59 -23.00
CA THR A 46 -14.80 0.48 -23.10
C THR A 46 -13.38 -0.02 -23.37
N SER A 47 -13.10 -1.30 -23.16
CA SER A 47 -11.80 -1.93 -23.35
C SER A 47 -11.92 -3.45 -23.52
N ASP A 48 -11.25 -3.97 -24.55
CA ASP A 48 -11.12 -5.41 -24.78
C ASP A 48 -10.04 -6.07 -23.91
N VAL A 49 -9.39 -5.32 -23.02
CA VAL A 49 -8.32 -5.82 -22.14
C VAL A 49 -8.60 -5.51 -20.68
N TRP A 50 -7.81 -6.08 -19.78
CA TRP A 50 -7.86 -5.75 -18.36
C TRP A 50 -7.55 -4.27 -18.10
N THR A 51 -8.38 -3.64 -17.27
CA THR A 51 -8.27 -2.23 -16.87
C THR A 51 -8.33 -2.08 -15.37
N TYR A 52 -7.53 -1.18 -14.82
CA TYR A 52 -7.59 -0.82 -13.41
C TYR A 52 -8.95 -0.20 -13.06
N GLN A 53 -9.50 -0.61 -11.92
CA GLN A 53 -10.70 -0.05 -11.32
C GLN A 53 -10.48 0.19 -9.83
N CYS A 54 -10.92 1.35 -9.36
CA CYS A 54 -11.14 1.61 -7.94
C CYS A 54 -12.60 2.03 -7.71
N ARG A 55 -13.25 1.45 -6.71
CA ARG A 55 -14.64 1.77 -6.38
C ARG A 55 -14.99 1.45 -4.93
N ALA A 56 -16.11 2.03 -4.49
CA ALA A 56 -16.79 1.54 -3.30
C ALA A 56 -17.31 0.10 -3.53
N GLN A 57 -17.13 -0.76 -2.54
CA GLN A 57 -17.52 -2.16 -2.59
C GLN A 57 -18.30 -2.52 -1.32
N ARG A 58 -19.45 -3.16 -1.51
CA ARG A 58 -20.24 -3.72 -0.41
C ARG A 58 -19.53 -4.95 0.17
N ILE A 59 -19.53 -5.09 1.49
CA ILE A 59 -18.95 -6.24 2.19
C ILE A 59 -20.10 -7.10 2.71
N SER A 60 -20.77 -6.67 3.78
CA SER A 60 -22.00 -7.31 4.23
C SER A 60 -23.12 -7.16 3.20
N GLY A 61 -23.76 -8.28 2.86
CA GLY A 61 -24.87 -8.32 1.91
C GLY A 61 -24.47 -8.31 0.43
N ASP A 62 -23.17 -8.40 0.13
CA ASP A 62 -22.71 -8.68 -1.23
C ASP A 62 -22.99 -10.14 -1.60
N MET A 63 -23.49 -10.37 -2.82
CA MET A 63 -23.86 -11.72 -3.27
C MET A 63 -22.68 -12.54 -3.75
N PHE A 64 -21.53 -11.93 -3.97
CA PHE A 64 -20.39 -12.53 -4.61
C PHE A 64 -19.19 -12.60 -3.68
N MET A 65 -19.01 -11.62 -2.79
CA MET A 65 -17.91 -11.63 -1.83
C MET A 65 -18.05 -12.82 -0.88
N SER A 66 -17.04 -13.68 -0.87
CA SER A 66 -17.03 -14.95 -0.14
C SER A 66 -15.94 -14.98 0.94
N SER A 67 -14.83 -14.29 0.70
CA SER A 67 -13.60 -14.41 1.49
C SER A 67 -12.91 -13.08 1.68
N LEU A 68 -12.35 -12.86 2.87
CA LEU A 68 -11.46 -11.76 3.22
C LEU A 68 -10.23 -12.32 3.94
N LEU A 69 -9.09 -12.35 3.27
CA LEU A 69 -7.82 -12.73 3.89
C LEU A 69 -7.08 -11.47 4.32
N LYS A 70 -6.96 -11.27 5.64
CA LYS A 70 -6.28 -10.11 6.24
C LYS A 70 -4.78 -10.20 6.01
N LEU A 71 -4.22 -9.12 5.48
CA LEU A 71 -2.79 -9.00 5.14
C LEU A 71 -2.05 -8.07 6.09
N ARG A 72 -2.71 -7.01 6.56
CA ARG A 72 -2.12 -6.05 7.49
C ARG A 72 -3.18 -5.45 8.37
N GLU A 73 -2.86 -5.37 9.66
CA GLU A 73 -3.74 -4.75 10.64
C GLU A 73 -3.56 -3.24 10.73
N ALA A 74 -4.68 -2.52 10.87
CA ALA A 74 -4.70 -1.06 10.98
C ALA A 74 -3.86 -0.52 12.15
N SER A 75 -3.81 -1.27 13.27
CA SER A 75 -3.02 -0.91 14.45
C SER A 75 -1.51 -0.91 14.21
N ALA A 76 -1.03 -1.57 13.17
CA ALA A 76 0.38 -1.57 12.77
C ALA A 76 0.76 -0.37 11.89
N GLY A 77 -0.12 0.64 11.77
CA GLY A 77 -0.03 1.74 10.82
C GLY A 77 -0.84 1.43 9.58
N ALA A 78 -1.91 2.20 9.35
CA ALA A 78 -2.80 1.97 8.23
C ALA A 78 -2.11 2.32 6.90
N ILE A 79 -2.22 1.42 5.92
CA ILE A 79 -2.06 1.80 4.51
C ILE A 79 -3.29 2.65 4.19
N SER A 80 -3.09 3.89 3.75
CA SER A 80 -4.22 4.73 3.38
C SER A 80 -4.86 4.23 2.08
N VAL A 81 -6.12 4.61 1.85
CA VAL A 81 -6.81 4.30 0.60
C VAL A 81 -6.06 4.91 -0.60
N GLU A 82 -5.54 6.12 -0.44
CA GLU A 82 -4.74 6.81 -1.46
C GLU A 82 -3.45 6.04 -1.78
N GLN A 83 -2.71 5.60 -0.75
CA GLN A 83 -1.50 4.79 -0.96
C GLN A 83 -1.79 3.49 -1.70
N LEU A 84 -2.90 2.82 -1.36
CA LEU A 84 -3.33 1.61 -2.06
C LEU A 84 -3.70 1.91 -3.52
N GLN A 85 -4.46 2.98 -3.77
CA GLN A 85 -4.87 3.40 -5.12
C GLN A 85 -3.67 3.77 -5.99
N GLU A 86 -2.76 4.59 -5.50
CA GLU A 86 -1.55 5.01 -6.22
C GLU A 86 -0.67 3.80 -6.55
N THR A 87 -0.46 2.91 -5.57
CA THR A 87 0.33 1.69 -5.77
C THR A 87 -0.32 0.78 -6.80
N ALA A 88 -1.62 0.53 -6.68
CA ALA A 88 -2.37 -0.31 -7.61
C ALA A 88 -2.39 0.26 -9.04
N ALA A 89 -2.59 1.57 -9.19
CA ALA A 89 -2.57 2.25 -10.48
C ALA A 89 -1.18 2.21 -11.16
N SER A 90 -0.10 2.08 -10.38
CA SER A 90 1.26 1.93 -10.91
C SER A 90 1.57 0.54 -11.47
N VAL A 91 0.78 -0.47 -11.10
CA VAL A 91 0.97 -1.86 -11.57
C VAL A 91 0.16 -2.06 -12.85
N SER A 92 0.86 -2.23 -13.97
CA SER A 92 0.23 -2.43 -15.27
C SER A 92 -0.71 -3.65 -15.27
N ALA A 93 -1.96 -3.41 -15.67
CA ALA A 93 -2.88 -4.46 -16.00
C ALA A 93 -2.36 -5.28 -17.20
N PRO A 94 -2.65 -6.58 -17.26
CA PRO A 94 -2.31 -7.41 -18.41
C PRO A 94 -2.92 -6.87 -19.71
N ARG A 95 -2.23 -7.09 -20.83
CA ARG A 95 -2.68 -6.67 -22.17
C ARG A 95 -3.45 -7.77 -22.92
N ASN A 96 -4.09 -8.67 -22.18
CA ASN A 96 -4.93 -9.77 -22.66
C ASN A 96 -6.34 -9.64 -22.04
N ASP A 97 -7.19 -10.62 -22.28
CA ASP A 97 -8.51 -10.82 -21.64
C ASP A 97 -8.63 -12.20 -20.99
N ASP A 98 -7.50 -12.86 -20.73
CA ASP A 98 -7.45 -14.21 -20.17
C ASP A 98 -8.05 -14.25 -18.75
N PHE A 99 -8.83 -15.30 -18.45
CA PHE A 99 -9.40 -15.48 -17.12
C PHE A 99 -8.32 -15.77 -16.08
N GLY A 100 -8.51 -15.27 -14.86
CA GLY A 100 -7.64 -15.58 -13.72
C GLY A 100 -6.53 -14.56 -13.47
N GLU A 101 -6.45 -13.49 -14.27
CA GLU A 101 -5.43 -12.45 -14.14
C GLU A 101 -5.55 -11.58 -12.86
N CYS A 102 -6.72 -11.59 -12.22
CA CYS A 102 -7.03 -10.79 -11.02
C CYS A 102 -6.08 -11.10 -9.85
N LEU A 103 -5.82 -12.39 -9.59
CA LEU A 103 -4.95 -12.80 -8.48
C LEU A 103 -3.47 -12.46 -8.77
N PRO A 104 -2.87 -12.87 -9.91
CA PRO A 104 -1.51 -12.45 -10.26
C PRO A 104 -1.31 -10.94 -10.25
N TRP A 105 -2.29 -10.16 -10.71
CA TRP A 105 -2.23 -8.70 -10.62
C TRP A 105 -2.24 -8.22 -9.17
N SER A 106 -3.14 -8.75 -8.34
CA SER A 106 -3.23 -8.39 -6.92
C SER A 106 -1.93 -8.71 -6.16
N LEU A 107 -1.32 -9.88 -6.42
CA LEU A 107 -0.03 -10.25 -5.84
C LEU A 107 1.10 -9.30 -6.27
N ARG A 108 1.11 -8.81 -7.52
CA ARG A 108 2.07 -7.77 -7.96
C ARG A 108 1.87 -6.45 -7.22
N VAL A 109 0.63 -6.07 -6.91
CA VAL A 109 0.35 -4.87 -6.07
C VAL A 109 0.88 -5.07 -4.65
N LEU A 110 0.68 -6.26 -4.06
CA LEU A 110 1.20 -6.58 -2.73
C LEU A 110 2.73 -6.60 -2.68
N GLN A 111 3.38 -7.16 -3.71
CA GLN A 111 4.84 -7.09 -3.84
C GLN A 111 5.30 -5.63 -3.89
N LYS A 112 4.60 -4.76 -4.63
CA LYS A 112 4.95 -3.34 -4.70
C LYS A 112 4.79 -2.63 -3.34
N LEU A 113 3.71 -2.91 -2.61
CA LEU A 113 3.53 -2.42 -1.24
C LEU A 113 4.65 -2.92 -0.31
N HIS A 114 5.11 -4.15 -0.50
CA HIS A 114 6.25 -4.69 0.22
C HIS A 114 7.55 -3.96 -0.08
N ASP A 115 7.86 -3.74 -1.35
CA ASP A 115 9.05 -3.00 -1.79
C ASP A 115 9.07 -1.55 -1.25
N MET A 116 7.89 -0.97 -1.00
CA MET A 116 7.73 0.37 -0.41
C MET A 116 7.82 0.37 1.13
N GLY A 117 8.01 -0.78 1.77
CA GLY A 117 7.99 -0.92 3.24
C GLY A 117 6.60 -0.72 3.85
N LEU A 118 5.54 -0.75 3.04
CA LEU A 118 4.14 -0.62 3.45
C LEU A 118 3.48 -1.97 3.71
N LEU A 119 4.15 -3.09 3.45
CA LEU A 119 3.64 -4.42 3.78
C LEU A 119 4.84 -5.34 4.03
N ASN A 120 4.70 -6.29 4.94
CA ASN A 120 5.71 -7.34 5.09
C ASN A 120 5.15 -8.63 4.53
N VAL A 121 5.65 -9.06 3.38
CA VAL A 121 5.28 -10.32 2.73
C VAL A 121 6.48 -11.26 2.82
N MET A 122 6.30 -12.39 3.49
CA MET A 122 7.39 -13.37 3.68
C MET A 122 7.59 -14.26 2.45
N ASP A 123 6.50 -14.66 1.81
CA ASP A 123 6.49 -15.47 0.59
C ASP A 123 5.24 -15.12 -0.24
N ILE A 124 5.44 -14.45 -1.37
CA ILE A 124 4.34 -13.99 -2.24
C ILE A 124 3.63 -15.14 -2.96
N ASP A 125 4.38 -16.19 -3.32
CA ASP A 125 3.82 -17.36 -3.98
C ASP A 125 3.05 -18.23 -2.97
N GLY A 126 3.58 -18.33 -1.75
CA GLY A 126 2.89 -18.93 -0.60
C GLY A 126 1.57 -18.23 -0.30
N LEU A 127 1.57 -16.90 -0.27
CA LEU A 127 0.36 -16.09 -0.09
C LEU A 127 -0.67 -16.35 -1.19
N GLY A 128 -0.24 -16.46 -2.45
CA GLY A 128 -1.12 -16.80 -3.57
C GLY A 128 -1.85 -18.13 -3.35
N ARG A 129 -1.11 -19.20 -3.03
CA ARG A 129 -1.68 -20.52 -2.76
C ARG A 129 -2.60 -20.54 -1.55
N GLU A 130 -2.19 -19.90 -0.45
CA GLU A 130 -3.02 -19.75 0.75
C GLU A 130 -4.37 -19.11 0.41
N PHE A 131 -4.35 -18.04 -0.37
CA PHE A 131 -5.56 -17.35 -0.76
C PHE A 131 -6.46 -18.20 -1.66
N GLU A 132 -5.90 -18.91 -2.65
CA GLU A 132 -6.66 -19.80 -3.54
C GLU A 132 -7.37 -20.91 -2.76
N GLU A 133 -6.65 -21.60 -1.87
CA GLU A 133 -7.20 -22.66 -1.02
C GLU A 133 -8.30 -22.13 -0.09
N PHE A 134 -8.04 -20.98 0.55
CA PHE A 134 -9.02 -20.32 1.41
C PHE A 134 -10.29 -19.93 0.63
N ALA A 135 -10.14 -19.26 -0.51
CA ALA A 135 -11.27 -18.79 -1.31
C ALA A 135 -12.09 -19.95 -1.90
N ALA A 136 -11.44 -21.04 -2.32
CA ALA A 136 -12.11 -22.22 -2.85
C ALA A 136 -13.03 -22.88 -1.81
N GLY A 137 -12.60 -22.94 -0.54
CA GLY A 137 -13.41 -23.48 0.57
C GLY A 137 -14.60 -22.62 0.99
N ASN A 138 -14.66 -21.36 0.55
CA ASN A 138 -15.58 -20.35 1.07
C ASN A 138 -16.72 -19.97 0.13
N GLN A 139 -16.91 -20.64 -1.01
CA GLN A 139 -17.94 -20.27 -1.99
C GLN A 139 -19.35 -20.15 -1.39
N ALA A 140 -19.68 -20.97 -0.38
CA ALA A 140 -20.97 -20.93 0.34
C ALA A 140 -21.22 -19.63 1.15
N TYR A 141 -20.21 -18.76 1.28
CA TYR A 141 -20.31 -17.47 1.95
C TYR A 141 -20.81 -16.34 1.03
N ALA A 142 -20.78 -16.53 -0.29
CA ALA A 142 -21.26 -15.57 -1.27
C ALA A 142 -22.80 -15.48 -1.27
N ARG A 143 -23.36 -14.79 -0.27
CA ARG A 143 -24.81 -14.69 -0.02
C ARG A 143 -25.14 -13.37 0.67
N ARG A 144 -26.33 -12.82 0.37
CA ARG A 144 -26.81 -11.56 0.98
C ARG A 144 -26.97 -11.61 2.51
N ASP A 145 -27.23 -12.78 3.06
CA ASP A 145 -27.50 -12.98 4.49
C ASP A 145 -26.29 -13.47 5.28
N ARG A 146 -25.11 -13.51 4.65
CA ARG A 146 -23.88 -14.02 5.27
C ARG A 146 -22.74 -13.03 5.07
N PHE A 147 -21.97 -12.83 6.13
CA PHE A 147 -20.73 -12.05 6.06
C PHE A 147 -19.64 -12.91 5.42
N PRO A 148 -18.74 -12.37 4.57
CA PRO A 148 -17.61 -13.12 4.01
C PRO A 148 -16.80 -13.84 5.09
N ASN A 149 -16.27 -15.03 4.77
CA ASN A 149 -15.39 -15.70 5.72
C ASN A 149 -14.07 -14.93 5.87
N ILE A 150 -13.51 -14.92 7.07
CA ILE A 150 -12.30 -14.14 7.38
C ILE A 150 -11.20 -15.07 7.86
N ALA A 151 -9.99 -14.82 7.40
CA ALA A 151 -8.77 -15.42 7.94
C ALA A 151 -7.67 -14.36 7.99
N VAL A 152 -6.61 -14.64 8.74
CA VAL A 152 -5.37 -13.85 8.75
C VAL A 152 -4.32 -14.63 7.98
N SER A 153 -3.61 -13.96 7.07
CA SER A 153 -2.57 -14.60 6.29
C SER A 153 -1.39 -15.02 7.18
N HIS A 154 -0.90 -16.25 6.97
CA HIS A 154 0.34 -16.73 7.59
C HIS A 154 1.58 -16.12 6.95
N PHE A 155 1.47 -15.64 5.70
CA PHE A 155 2.56 -15.10 4.90
C PHE A 155 2.70 -13.58 5.01
N CYS A 156 1.75 -12.92 5.67
CA CYS A 156 1.86 -11.52 6.05
C CYS A 156 1.87 -11.40 7.57
N GLN A 157 3.08 -11.35 8.14
CA GLN A 157 3.28 -11.20 9.59
C GLN A 157 3.92 -9.87 9.95
N TYR A 158 3.57 -9.42 11.15
CA TYR A 158 4.26 -8.34 11.82
C TYR A 158 5.62 -8.82 12.33
N ASN A 159 6.70 -8.45 11.63
CA ASN A 159 8.05 -8.48 12.20
C ASN A 159 8.55 -7.04 12.31
N ASN A 160 8.28 -6.43 13.47
CA ASN A 160 8.86 -5.19 14.00
C ASN A 160 8.61 -3.89 13.20
N PRO A 161 8.55 -2.74 13.88
CA PRO A 161 8.47 -1.44 13.21
C PRO A 161 9.70 -1.25 12.31
N PRO A 162 9.58 -0.48 11.21
CA PRO A 162 10.73 -0.11 10.42
C PRO A 162 11.76 0.50 11.36
N MET A 163 12.98 -0.03 11.31
CA MET A 163 14.13 0.58 11.92
C MET A 163 14.26 1.95 11.25
N VAL A 164 13.68 2.97 11.88
CA VAL A 164 13.94 4.36 11.54
C VAL A 164 15.45 4.49 11.71
N THR A 165 16.18 4.56 10.61
CA THR A 165 17.57 5.02 10.63
C THR A 165 17.51 6.47 11.08
N ALA A 166 17.47 6.65 12.40
CA ALA A 166 17.75 7.90 13.06
C ALA A 166 19.24 8.18 12.86
N ASP A 167 19.59 8.73 11.71
CA ASP A 167 20.89 9.37 11.52
C ASP A 167 20.78 10.41 10.40
N ARG A 168 20.29 11.59 10.79
CA ARG A 168 20.72 12.89 10.26
C ARG A 168 20.20 14.02 11.13
N LEU A 169 20.51 13.97 12.43
CA LEU A 169 20.59 15.19 13.23
C LEU A 169 22.04 15.66 13.18
N CYS A 170 22.34 16.53 12.21
CA CYS A 170 23.56 17.31 12.17
C CYS A 170 23.58 18.21 13.42
N HIS A 171 24.30 17.79 14.46
CA HIS A 171 24.64 18.62 15.61
C HIS A 171 25.69 19.65 15.18
N CYS A 172 25.25 20.87 14.88
CA CYS A 172 26.12 22.05 14.93
C CYS A 172 25.89 22.77 16.26
N GLN A 173 26.64 22.34 17.27
CA GLN A 173 27.05 23.12 18.43
C GLN A 173 28.57 22.96 18.47
N SER A 174 29.43 23.91 18.77
CA SER A 174 29.35 25.30 19.23
C SER A 174 30.81 25.71 19.38
N GLU A 175 31.29 26.86 18.92
CA GLU A 175 32.40 27.55 19.58
C GLU A 175 32.23 29.06 19.46
N LEU A 176 31.69 29.65 20.53
CA LEU A 176 31.93 31.02 20.93
C LEU A 176 33.30 31.04 21.61
N SER A 177 34.26 31.79 21.09
CA SER A 177 35.35 32.31 21.91
C SER A 177 35.57 33.79 21.62
N SER A 178 35.39 34.54 22.69
CA SER A 178 35.54 35.98 22.85
C SER A 178 37.00 36.41 22.68
N ALA A 179 37.23 37.52 21.99
CA ALA A 179 38.41 38.36 22.20
C ALA A 179 38.04 39.84 22.03
N GLN A 180 38.02 40.56 23.15
CA GLN A 180 38.02 42.01 23.22
C GLN A 180 39.42 42.54 22.86
N GLY A 181 39.51 43.63 22.10
CA GLY A 181 40.77 44.29 21.78
C GLY A 181 40.60 45.54 20.92
N SER A 182 40.41 46.68 21.57
CA SER A 182 40.37 48.05 21.04
C SER A 182 41.49 48.42 20.07
N ARG A 183 41.20 49.22 19.01
CA ARG A 183 41.90 50.48 18.67
C ARG A 183 41.29 51.21 17.45
N GLN A 184 41.60 52.50 17.42
CA GLN A 184 41.02 53.63 16.71
C GLN A 184 41.50 53.81 15.26
N ALA A 185 40.63 54.47 14.48
CA ALA A 185 40.90 55.50 13.46
C ALA A 185 41.28 55.14 12.01
N ASN A 186 40.61 55.89 11.11
CA ASN A 186 40.95 56.36 9.77
C ASN A 186 40.49 55.57 8.52
N ARG A 187 39.48 56.17 7.84
CA ARG A 187 39.23 56.18 6.38
C ARG A 187 40.48 56.72 5.64
N PRO A 188 40.75 56.33 4.36
CA PRO A 188 39.93 56.77 3.23
C PRO A 188 39.82 55.85 1.98
N THR A 189 38.79 56.15 1.16
CA THR A 189 38.54 55.98 -0.29
C THR A 189 39.06 54.80 -1.15
N VAL A 190 38.08 54.19 -1.86
CA VAL A 190 37.99 53.80 -3.30
C VAL A 190 39.06 52.87 -3.89
N THR A 191 38.69 51.64 -4.31
CA THR A 191 38.56 51.24 -5.73
C THR A 191 37.90 49.85 -5.89
N GLU A 192 36.93 49.80 -6.80
CA GLU A 192 36.53 48.73 -7.73
C GLU A 192 37.36 47.43 -7.78
N THR A 193 36.71 46.25 -7.83
CA THR A 193 36.94 45.18 -8.82
C THR A 193 35.96 44.01 -8.60
N VAL A 194 35.18 43.73 -9.64
CA VAL A 194 34.36 42.52 -9.84
C VAL A 194 35.25 41.29 -10.04
N ARG A 195 35.01 40.17 -9.33
CA ARG A 195 35.33 38.83 -9.83
C ARG A 195 34.31 37.79 -9.37
N GLN A 196 33.68 37.16 -10.37
CA GLN A 196 32.93 35.92 -10.27
C GLN A 196 33.80 34.82 -9.64
N ILE A 197 33.21 34.01 -8.76
CA ILE A 197 33.76 32.71 -8.38
C ILE A 197 32.73 31.65 -8.76
N SER A 198 33.14 30.83 -9.72
CA SER A 198 32.52 29.60 -10.16
C SER A 198 32.53 28.55 -9.04
N CYS A 199 31.39 27.91 -8.84
CA CYS A 199 31.19 26.82 -7.90
C CYS A 199 31.85 25.55 -8.47
N VAL A 200 32.88 25.02 -7.78
CA VAL A 200 33.41 23.67 -8.03
C VAL A 200 32.85 22.74 -6.96
N ARG A 201 32.09 21.74 -7.43
CA ARG A 201 31.56 20.63 -6.62
C ARG A 201 32.70 19.80 -6.02
N ARG A 202 32.51 19.39 -4.76
CA ARG A 202 32.79 18.03 -4.32
C ARG A 202 31.56 17.52 -3.59
#